data_AF-A0A5S6QWZ8-F1
#
_entry.id   AF-A0A5S6QWZ8-F1
#
_cell.length_a   1.000
_cell.length_b   1.000
_cell.length_c   1.000
_cell.angle_alpha   90.00
_cell.angle_beta   90.00
_cell.angle_gamma   90.00
#
_symmetry.space_group_name_H-M   'P 1'
#
loop_
_entity.id
_entity.type
_entity.pdbx_description
1 polymer ?
#
loop_
_entity_poly.entity_id
_entity_poly.type
_entity_poly.pdbx_seq_one_letter_code
_entity_poly.pdbx_strand_id
1 'polypeptide(L)'
;MPKGNLLYRLIVSVEISSWPGQFSEDDFRTLVHTAINSVLGLVGSLKGVYIGDYDPNKQEGWIVIKEKDLNSVWAALCIYGSHFGYELAIRVRKVFAIEPCPRSVLLRCRPIKDFAGYHVLITGGSKARNAQALRRTADELRRTSKGGQKVFWYAEDLSENWHQISELVRRIEIEGGPVDVLINNVGGAVQAPLEDLKEEDFLNQIKLNYMTAACISKNVLISMKRNSSERLRHRRICFLSSQAGQIEALQMECRPHNVWITIAYPPHTDTEGFVEEWNLTPELTKQITAGETPPMKPADVARHIIDSVAKGEFNCHMGMEGWMLSTVCAGMSPVNNWLDVVVQAFAIGPLRLVGLFYLLKFNFTVSKK
;
A
#
# COMPACT_ATOMS: atom_id res chain seq x y z
N MET A 1 26.85 17.06 -11.29
CA MET A 1 26.69 15.76 -10.59
C MET A 1 27.72 14.79 -11.16
N PRO A 2 28.41 13.97 -10.36
CA PRO A 2 29.41 13.04 -10.90
C PRO A 2 28.71 11.96 -11.73
N LYS A 3 29.18 11.73 -12.96
CA LYS A 3 28.70 10.77 -13.96
C LYS A 3 28.92 9.28 -13.58
N GLY A 4 28.79 8.89 -12.31
CA GLY A 4 29.34 7.61 -11.83
C GLY A 4 28.40 6.63 -11.11
N ASN A 5 27.08 6.89 -11.06
CA ASN A 5 26.17 6.14 -10.18
C ASN A 5 24.91 5.59 -10.88
N LEU A 6 24.95 5.35 -12.20
CA LEU A 6 23.89 4.60 -12.86
C LEU A 6 23.95 3.13 -12.42
N LEU A 7 22.82 2.62 -11.96
CA LEU A 7 22.61 1.21 -11.66
C LEU A 7 21.91 0.57 -12.86
N TYR A 8 22.17 -0.71 -13.11
CA TYR A 8 21.53 -1.48 -14.17
C TYR A 8 20.91 -2.74 -13.55
N ARG A 9 19.66 -3.03 -13.92
CA ARG A 9 18.98 -4.29 -13.58
C ARG A 9 19.09 -5.24 -14.75
N LEU A 10 19.65 -6.42 -14.52
CA LEU A 10 19.72 -7.50 -15.51
C LEU A 10 18.69 -8.56 -15.12
N ILE A 11 17.87 -8.97 -16.08
CA ILE A 11 17.01 -10.14 -15.96
C ILE A 11 17.80 -11.33 -16.50
N VAL A 12 17.93 -12.35 -15.69
CA VAL A 12 18.82 -13.49 -15.91
C VAL A 12 17.97 -14.76 -15.90
N SER A 13 17.99 -15.49 -17.01
CA SER A 13 17.40 -16.82 -17.13
C SER A 13 18.46 -17.87 -16.82
N VAL A 14 18.07 -18.90 -16.07
CA VAL A 14 18.97 -19.99 -15.68
C VAL A 14 18.40 -21.30 -16.22
N GLU A 15 19.12 -21.94 -17.13
CA GLU A 15 18.76 -23.23 -17.71
C GLU A 15 19.69 -24.29 -17.13
N ILE A 16 19.15 -25.28 -16.41
CA ILE A 16 19.93 -26.35 -15.77
C ILE A 16 19.37 -27.70 -16.22
N SER A 17 20.24 -28.61 -16.64
CA SER A 17 19.86 -29.89 -17.23
C SER A 17 19.33 -30.92 -16.23
N SER A 18 19.88 -30.96 -15.01
CA SER A 18 19.64 -32.06 -14.05
C SER A 18 19.63 -31.62 -12.58
N TRP A 19 19.03 -30.49 -12.24
CA TRP A 19 19.02 -30.00 -10.84
C TRP A 19 18.20 -30.93 -9.93
N PRO A 20 18.69 -31.28 -8.72
CA PRO A 20 17.95 -32.08 -7.77
C PRO A 20 16.82 -31.26 -7.15
N GLY A 21 15.58 -31.50 -7.59
CA GLY A 21 14.40 -30.81 -7.08
C GLY A 21 14.15 -29.45 -7.74
N GLN A 22 13.38 -28.60 -7.06
CA GLN A 22 13.05 -27.26 -7.58
C GLN A 22 14.19 -26.28 -7.25
N PHE A 23 14.74 -25.64 -8.28
CA PHE A 23 15.75 -24.60 -8.11
C PHE A 23 15.17 -23.41 -7.33
N SER A 24 15.68 -23.18 -6.13
CA SER A 24 15.15 -22.21 -5.19
C SER A 24 15.77 -20.81 -5.36
N GLU A 25 15.22 -19.83 -4.64
CA GLU A 25 15.80 -18.48 -4.60
C GLU A 25 17.19 -18.46 -3.95
N ASP A 26 17.42 -19.29 -2.94
CA ASP A 26 18.73 -19.41 -2.28
C ASP A 26 19.77 -20.07 -3.20
N ASP A 27 19.35 -21.04 -4.02
CA ASP A 27 20.19 -21.64 -5.07
C ASP A 27 20.57 -20.58 -6.11
N PHE A 28 19.62 -19.74 -6.54
CA PHE A 28 19.89 -18.63 -7.46
C PHE A 28 20.91 -17.63 -6.89
N ARG A 29 20.73 -17.24 -5.61
CA ARG A 29 21.65 -16.33 -4.93
C ARG A 29 23.05 -16.92 -4.86
N THR A 30 23.16 -18.19 -4.50
CA THR A 30 24.42 -18.93 -4.41
C THR A 30 25.08 -19.06 -5.78
N LEU A 31 24.32 -19.40 -6.81
CA LEU A 31 24.77 -19.51 -8.20
C LEU A 31 25.41 -18.21 -8.67
N VAL A 32 24.69 -17.09 -8.54
CA VAL A 32 25.17 -15.78 -8.98
C VAL A 32 26.40 -15.36 -8.20
N HIS A 33 26.43 -15.56 -6.87
CA HIS A 33 27.61 -15.26 -6.06
C HIS A 33 28.83 -16.08 -6.50
N THR A 34 28.67 -17.38 -6.67
CA THR A 34 29.77 -18.27 -7.07
C THR A 34 30.26 -17.93 -8.47
N ALA A 35 29.36 -17.71 -9.43
CA ALA A 35 29.70 -17.36 -10.81
C ALA A 35 30.57 -16.10 -10.89
N ILE A 36 30.14 -15.07 -10.17
CA ILE A 36 30.84 -13.80 -10.14
C ILE A 36 32.20 -13.94 -9.45
N ASN A 37 32.26 -14.62 -8.30
CA ASN A 37 33.51 -14.77 -7.54
C ASN A 37 34.53 -15.65 -8.27
N SER A 38 34.08 -16.72 -8.93
CA SER A 38 34.96 -17.64 -9.66
C SER A 38 35.55 -17.00 -10.91
N VAL A 39 34.76 -16.23 -11.67
CA VAL A 39 35.25 -15.65 -12.93
C VAL A 39 36.00 -14.34 -12.71
N LEU A 40 35.54 -13.49 -11.80
CA LEU A 40 36.20 -12.20 -11.53
C LEU A 40 37.33 -12.30 -10.49
N GLY A 41 37.57 -13.48 -9.91
CA GLY A 41 38.67 -13.73 -8.98
C GLY A 41 38.55 -12.95 -7.66
N LEU A 42 37.32 -12.63 -7.24
CA LEU A 42 37.08 -11.80 -6.07
C LEU A 42 36.98 -12.67 -4.82
N VAL A 43 37.87 -12.42 -3.86
CA VAL A 43 37.85 -13.03 -2.53
C VAL A 43 36.84 -12.26 -1.66
N GLY A 44 35.55 -12.51 -1.86
CA GLY A 44 34.46 -11.92 -1.07
C GLY A 44 33.23 -11.50 -1.89
N SER A 45 32.22 -10.90 -1.22
CA SER A 45 31.03 -10.37 -1.90
C SER A 45 31.36 -9.09 -2.67
N LEU A 46 30.95 -9.03 -3.94
CA LEU A 46 31.07 -7.82 -4.77
C LEU A 46 30.28 -6.68 -4.13
N LYS A 47 30.99 -5.69 -3.57
CA LYS A 47 30.36 -4.50 -2.98
C LYS A 47 29.61 -3.70 -4.07
N GLY A 48 28.30 -3.86 -4.11
CA GLY A 48 27.42 -3.15 -5.04
C GLY A 48 26.69 -4.02 -6.07
N VAL A 49 26.74 -5.35 -5.92
CA VAL A 49 25.84 -6.28 -6.62
C VAL A 49 24.70 -6.64 -5.67
N TYR A 50 23.47 -6.34 -6.07
CA TYR A 50 22.27 -6.73 -5.34
C TYR A 50 21.57 -7.84 -6.11
N ILE A 51 21.45 -9.00 -5.49
CA ILE A 51 20.73 -10.14 -6.06
C ILE A 51 19.29 -10.07 -5.58
N GLY A 52 18.37 -10.01 -6.53
CA GLY A 52 16.95 -10.00 -6.29
C GLY A 52 16.33 -11.39 -6.36
N ASP A 53 15.01 -11.40 -6.23
CA ASP A 53 14.22 -12.63 -6.16
C ASP A 53 14.27 -13.42 -7.48
N TYR A 54 14.08 -14.74 -7.36
CA TYR A 54 14.04 -15.68 -8.46
C TYR A 54 12.64 -16.30 -8.57
N ASP A 55 12.10 -16.39 -9.78
CA ASP A 55 10.83 -17.06 -10.09
C ASP A 55 11.12 -18.47 -10.63
N PRO A 56 10.88 -19.54 -9.84
CA PRO A 56 11.16 -20.91 -10.27
C PRO A 56 10.35 -21.37 -11.47
N ASN A 57 9.17 -20.77 -11.72
CA ASN A 57 8.31 -21.19 -12.84
C ASN A 57 8.84 -20.67 -14.18
N LYS A 58 9.42 -19.45 -14.18
CA LYS A 58 10.01 -18.84 -15.36
C LYS A 58 11.49 -19.14 -15.51
N GLN A 59 12.10 -19.68 -14.47
CA GLN A 59 13.55 -19.83 -14.33
C GLN A 59 14.30 -18.51 -14.50
N GLU A 60 13.70 -17.42 -14.03
CA GLU A 60 14.23 -16.07 -14.20
C GLU A 60 14.45 -15.42 -12.82
N GLY A 61 15.63 -14.85 -12.64
CA GLY A 61 15.94 -13.96 -11.52
C GLY A 61 16.43 -12.61 -12.03
N TRP A 62 16.75 -11.71 -11.11
CA TRP A 62 17.31 -10.42 -11.48
C TRP A 62 18.42 -9.99 -10.55
N ILE A 63 19.34 -9.22 -11.10
CA ILE A 63 20.48 -8.65 -10.37
C ILE A 63 20.59 -7.17 -10.68
N VAL A 64 21.06 -6.38 -9.72
CA VAL A 64 21.33 -4.95 -9.87
C VAL A 64 22.79 -4.68 -9.64
N ILE A 65 23.42 -4.02 -10.61
CA ILE A 65 24.86 -3.77 -10.62
C ILE A 65 25.14 -2.33 -11.04
N LYS A 66 26.32 -1.82 -10.70
CA LYS A 66 26.77 -0.50 -11.17
C LYS A 66 27.19 -0.55 -12.63
N GLU A 67 27.02 0.56 -13.34
CA GLU A 67 27.43 0.71 -14.74
C GLU A 67 28.87 0.25 -14.99
N LYS A 68 29.79 0.61 -14.10
CA LYS A 68 31.21 0.25 -14.21
C LYS A 68 31.48 -1.26 -14.19
N ASP A 69 30.61 -2.03 -13.54
CA ASP A 69 30.76 -3.47 -13.34
C ASP A 69 29.85 -4.27 -14.30
N LEU A 70 29.04 -3.58 -15.12
CA LEU A 70 28.01 -4.16 -15.98
C LEU A 70 28.54 -5.26 -16.90
N ASN A 71 29.55 -4.91 -17.69
CA ASN A 71 30.10 -5.82 -18.69
C ASN A 71 30.85 -6.99 -18.05
N SER A 72 31.58 -6.74 -16.96
CA SER A 72 32.35 -7.77 -16.25
C SER A 72 31.43 -8.80 -15.60
N VAL A 73 30.38 -8.35 -14.90
CA VAL A 73 29.41 -9.25 -14.28
C VAL A 73 28.59 -10.00 -15.33
N TRP A 74 28.20 -9.33 -16.43
CA TRP A 74 27.52 -10.03 -17.54
C TRP A 74 28.40 -11.15 -18.08
N ALA A 75 29.65 -10.86 -18.43
CA ALA A 75 30.59 -11.86 -18.94
C ALA A 75 30.79 -13.01 -17.95
N ALA A 76 30.96 -12.70 -16.66
CA ALA A 76 31.09 -13.70 -15.61
C ALA A 76 29.91 -14.67 -15.57
N LEU A 77 28.68 -14.16 -15.65
CA LEU A 77 27.48 -14.98 -15.65
C LEU A 77 27.40 -15.86 -16.90
N CYS A 78 27.63 -15.30 -18.09
CA CYS A 78 27.52 -16.07 -19.33
C CYS A 78 28.62 -17.11 -19.52
N ILE A 79 29.80 -16.92 -18.92
CA ILE A 79 30.91 -17.88 -18.98
C ILE A 79 30.73 -19.01 -17.95
N TYR A 80 30.00 -18.76 -16.87
CA TYR A 80 29.81 -19.74 -15.80
C TYR A 80 28.87 -20.87 -16.25
N GLY A 81 29.46 -22.01 -16.61
CA GLY A 81 28.74 -23.14 -17.22
C GLY A 81 28.55 -24.37 -16.32
N SER A 82 29.07 -24.37 -15.09
CA SER A 82 28.91 -25.49 -14.16
C SER A 82 28.79 -25.03 -12.71
N HIS A 83 27.80 -25.54 -11.99
CA HIS A 83 27.58 -25.26 -10.57
C HIS A 83 27.28 -26.55 -9.81
N PHE A 84 28.07 -26.82 -8.76
CA PHE A 84 27.99 -28.05 -7.96
C PHE A 84 27.97 -29.35 -8.80
N GLY A 85 28.70 -29.38 -9.92
CA GLY A 85 28.78 -30.54 -10.81
C GLY A 85 27.65 -30.66 -11.82
N TYR A 86 26.69 -29.72 -11.84
CA TYR A 86 25.63 -29.66 -12.85
C TYR A 86 25.99 -28.67 -13.95
N GLU A 87 25.77 -29.06 -15.20
CA GLU A 87 25.90 -28.17 -16.35
C GLU A 87 24.71 -27.22 -16.42
N LEU A 88 24.99 -25.95 -16.69
CA LEU A 88 23.99 -24.91 -16.79
C LEU A 88 24.37 -23.83 -17.79
N ALA A 89 23.37 -23.11 -18.26
CA ALA A 89 23.54 -21.92 -19.07
C ALA A 89 22.85 -20.74 -18.41
N ILE A 90 23.59 -19.64 -18.25
CA ILE A 90 23.03 -18.37 -17.76
C ILE A 90 22.88 -17.40 -18.92
N ARG A 91 21.65 -16.94 -19.15
CA ARG A 91 21.32 -16.00 -20.22
C ARG A 91 20.79 -14.69 -19.66
N VAL A 92 21.46 -13.59 -19.95
CA VAL A 92 20.91 -12.25 -19.72
C VAL A 92 19.85 -11.95 -20.78
N ARG A 93 18.58 -11.85 -20.37
CA ARG A 93 17.42 -11.65 -21.25
C ARG A 93 17.17 -10.18 -21.54
N LYS A 94 17.24 -9.35 -20.50
CA LYS A 94 16.93 -7.91 -20.56
C LYS A 94 17.87 -7.14 -19.65
N VAL A 95 18.21 -5.93 -20.07
CA VAL A 95 19.00 -4.99 -19.28
C VAL A 95 18.27 -3.66 -19.21
N PHE A 96 18.06 -3.16 -18.01
CA PHE A 96 17.39 -1.89 -17.75
C PHE A 96 18.33 -0.95 -17.03
N ALA A 97 18.51 0.26 -17.57
CA ALA A 97 19.11 1.35 -16.79
C ALA A 97 18.13 1.74 -15.68
N ILE A 98 18.58 1.64 -14.43
CA ILE A 98 17.88 2.19 -13.27
C ILE A 98 18.25 3.65 -13.21
N GLU A 99 17.49 4.49 -13.89
CA GLU A 99 17.59 5.92 -13.72
C GLU A 99 17.20 6.29 -12.27
N PRO A 100 17.98 7.13 -11.56
CA PRO A 100 17.57 7.63 -10.26
C PRO A 100 16.20 8.30 -10.40
N CYS A 101 15.30 8.03 -9.44
CA CYS A 101 13.95 8.62 -9.46
C CYS A 101 14.08 10.15 -9.63
N PRO A 102 13.45 10.75 -10.67
CA PRO A 102 13.60 12.17 -10.91
C PRO A 102 13.22 12.94 -9.64
N ARG A 103 14.02 13.95 -9.27
CA ARG A 103 13.70 14.79 -8.10
C ARG A 103 12.28 15.34 -8.16
N SER A 104 11.76 15.61 -9.35
CA SER A 104 10.37 16.05 -9.54
C SER A 104 9.31 15.04 -9.06
N VAL A 105 9.56 13.73 -9.20
CA VAL A 105 8.68 12.65 -8.73
C VAL A 105 8.80 12.45 -7.22
N LEU A 106 9.98 12.68 -6.64
CA LEU A 106 10.17 12.71 -5.19
C LEU A 106 9.44 13.90 -4.54
N LEU A 107 9.35 15.02 -5.25
CA LEU A 107 8.81 16.28 -4.74
C LEU A 107 7.30 16.43 -4.98
N ARG A 108 6.73 15.89 -6.06
CA ARG A 108 5.31 16.05 -6.40
C ARG A 108 4.68 14.81 -7.01
N CYS A 109 3.43 14.55 -6.60
CA CYS A 109 2.62 13.52 -7.19
C CYS A 109 2.11 13.96 -8.57
N ARG A 110 2.15 13.07 -9.56
CA ARG A 110 1.38 13.26 -10.79
C ARG A 110 -0.05 12.78 -10.55
N PRO A 111 -1.06 13.63 -10.77
CA PRO A 111 -2.44 13.24 -10.55
C PRO A 111 -2.87 12.20 -11.59
N ILE A 112 -3.67 11.23 -11.15
CA ILE A 112 -4.42 10.35 -12.03
C ILE A 112 -5.57 11.18 -12.63
N LYS A 113 -5.64 11.28 -13.96
CA LYS A 113 -6.67 12.09 -14.63
C LYS A 113 -8.05 11.45 -14.50
N ASP A 114 -8.10 10.14 -14.71
CA ASP A 114 -9.28 9.30 -14.55
C ASP A 114 -8.82 7.87 -14.29
N PHE A 115 -9.74 7.05 -13.78
CA PHE A 115 -9.53 5.62 -13.58
C PHE A 115 -10.05 4.80 -14.76
N ALA A 116 -10.19 5.38 -15.96
CA ALA A 116 -10.61 4.63 -17.13
C ALA A 116 -9.54 3.58 -17.48
N GLY A 117 -9.99 2.35 -17.74
CA GLY A 117 -9.10 1.23 -18.02
C GLY A 117 -8.54 0.54 -16.77
N TYR A 118 -8.71 1.08 -15.57
CA TYR A 118 -8.34 0.38 -14.33
C TYR A 118 -9.29 -0.79 -14.11
N HIS A 119 -8.72 -1.97 -13.84
CA HIS A 119 -9.49 -3.12 -13.38
C HIS A 119 -9.88 -2.93 -11.92
N VAL A 120 -11.06 -3.43 -11.56
CA VAL A 120 -11.57 -3.31 -10.19
C VAL A 120 -11.50 -4.68 -9.52
N LEU A 121 -10.98 -4.69 -8.32
CA LEU A 121 -11.02 -5.86 -7.47
C LEU A 121 -11.65 -5.49 -6.13
N ILE A 122 -12.58 -6.31 -5.68
CA ILE A 122 -13.19 -6.18 -4.35
C ILE A 122 -12.94 -7.45 -3.52
N THR A 123 -12.65 -7.26 -2.24
CA THR A 123 -12.43 -8.36 -1.30
C THR A 123 -12.98 -7.97 0.08
N GLY A 124 -13.36 -8.98 0.86
CA GLY A 124 -13.81 -8.81 2.24
C GLY A 124 -14.87 -9.81 2.67
N GLY A 125 -14.86 -10.18 3.95
CA GLY A 125 -15.86 -11.08 4.54
C GLY A 125 -15.74 -12.54 4.10
N SER A 126 -15.56 -13.42 5.07
CA SER A 126 -15.55 -14.89 4.88
C SER A 126 -16.93 -15.54 5.05
N LYS A 127 -17.88 -14.86 5.70
CA LYS A 127 -19.21 -15.42 5.99
C LYS A 127 -20.08 -15.45 4.73
N ALA A 128 -20.91 -16.49 4.59
CA ALA A 128 -21.73 -16.74 3.40
C ALA A 128 -22.60 -15.55 2.94
N ARG A 129 -23.12 -14.74 3.88
CA ARG A 129 -23.87 -13.51 3.57
C ARG A 129 -23.01 -12.44 2.89
N ASN A 130 -21.76 -12.30 3.32
CA ASN A 130 -20.83 -11.31 2.79
C ASN A 130 -20.30 -11.72 1.41
N ALA A 131 -20.11 -13.03 1.18
CA ALA A 131 -19.74 -13.55 -0.14
C ALA A 131 -20.84 -13.29 -1.20
N GLN A 132 -22.12 -13.40 -0.81
CA GLN A 132 -23.23 -13.04 -1.71
C GLN A 132 -23.28 -11.53 -1.99
N ALA A 133 -23.08 -10.69 -0.98
CA ALA A 133 -23.01 -9.25 -1.16
C ALA A 133 -21.87 -8.86 -2.11
N LEU A 134 -20.66 -9.39 -1.90
CA LEU A 134 -19.52 -9.18 -2.81
C LEU A 134 -19.85 -9.59 -4.25
N ARG A 135 -20.47 -10.75 -4.44
CA ARG A 135 -20.83 -11.21 -5.78
C ARG A 135 -21.83 -10.27 -6.46
N ARG A 136 -22.85 -9.81 -5.73
CA ARG A 136 -23.84 -8.83 -6.24
C ARG A 136 -23.16 -7.53 -6.64
N THR A 137 -22.30 -6.99 -5.77
CA THR A 137 -21.52 -5.77 -6.06
C THR A 137 -20.63 -5.97 -7.29
N ALA A 138 -19.97 -7.11 -7.43
CA ALA A 138 -19.16 -7.41 -8.61
C ALA A 138 -20.00 -7.45 -9.89
N ASP A 139 -21.19 -8.05 -9.85
CA ASP A 139 -22.09 -8.13 -10.99
C ASP A 139 -22.68 -6.76 -11.37
N GLU A 140 -22.97 -5.91 -10.39
CA GLU A 140 -23.36 -4.51 -10.61
C GLU A 140 -22.23 -3.70 -11.26
N LEU A 141 -21.01 -3.81 -10.72
CA LEU A 141 -19.84 -3.14 -11.28
C LEU A 141 -19.56 -3.57 -12.72
N ARG A 142 -19.71 -4.87 -13.04
CA ARG A 142 -19.57 -5.39 -14.42
C ARG A 142 -20.58 -4.79 -15.39
N ARG A 143 -21.80 -4.47 -14.95
CA ARG A 143 -22.81 -3.81 -15.80
C ARG A 143 -22.44 -2.35 -16.11
N THR A 144 -21.69 -1.71 -15.22
CA THR A 144 -21.26 -0.32 -15.35
C THR A 144 -19.86 -0.14 -15.97
N SER A 145 -19.11 -1.23 -16.14
CA SER A 145 -17.73 -1.17 -16.61
C SER A 145 -17.65 -0.73 -18.08
N LYS A 146 -16.61 0.04 -18.42
CA LYS A 146 -16.39 0.57 -19.77
C LYS A 146 -14.99 0.24 -20.25
N GLY A 147 -14.76 0.25 -21.57
CA GLY A 147 -13.42 0.16 -22.15
C GLY A 147 -12.62 -1.11 -21.79
N GLY A 148 -13.29 -2.27 -21.65
CA GLY A 148 -12.62 -3.55 -21.37
C GLY A 148 -12.18 -3.74 -19.91
N GLN A 149 -12.64 -2.89 -18.99
CA GLN A 149 -12.41 -3.06 -17.55
C GLN A 149 -12.96 -4.40 -17.04
N LYS A 150 -12.12 -5.15 -16.34
CA LYS A 150 -12.48 -6.40 -15.67
C LYS A 150 -12.78 -6.13 -14.20
N VAL A 151 -13.69 -6.94 -13.64
CA VAL A 151 -14.07 -6.91 -12.23
C VAL A 151 -13.85 -8.29 -11.62
N PHE A 152 -12.98 -8.33 -10.63
CA PHE A 152 -12.63 -9.52 -9.86
C PHE A 152 -13.16 -9.40 -8.43
N TRP A 153 -13.45 -10.53 -7.80
CA TRP A 153 -13.87 -10.55 -6.40
C TRP A 153 -13.37 -11.80 -5.69
N TYR A 154 -12.99 -11.64 -4.41
CA TYR A 154 -12.54 -12.73 -3.55
C TYR A 154 -13.22 -12.61 -2.20
N ALA A 155 -13.88 -13.68 -1.74
CA ALA A 155 -14.46 -13.75 -0.40
C ALA A 155 -13.42 -14.33 0.56
N GLU A 156 -12.72 -13.46 1.28
CA GLU A 156 -11.63 -13.83 2.19
C GLU A 156 -11.74 -13.03 3.50
N ASP A 157 -11.45 -13.67 4.63
CA ASP A 157 -11.27 -12.96 5.91
C ASP A 157 -9.84 -12.43 6.02
N LEU A 158 -9.69 -11.11 5.98
CA LEU A 158 -8.37 -10.51 6.10
C LEU A 158 -7.87 -10.44 7.56
N SER A 159 -8.74 -10.71 8.55
CA SER A 159 -8.44 -10.47 9.98
C SER A 159 -7.78 -11.64 10.72
N GLU A 160 -7.79 -12.84 10.14
CA GLU A 160 -7.30 -14.06 10.82
C GLU A 160 -6.00 -14.62 10.21
N ASN A 161 -5.99 -14.92 8.91
CA ASN A 161 -4.92 -15.71 8.27
C ASN A 161 -3.94 -14.84 7.46
N TRP A 162 -3.13 -14.03 8.14
CA TRP A 162 -2.22 -13.09 7.47
C TRP A 162 -1.16 -13.73 6.57
N HIS A 163 -0.80 -14.98 6.82
CA HIS A 163 0.09 -15.74 5.92
C HIS A 163 -0.53 -16.02 4.55
N GLN A 164 -1.85 -16.09 4.46
CA GLN A 164 -2.57 -16.32 3.19
C GLN A 164 -2.73 -15.05 2.37
N ILE A 165 -2.47 -13.86 2.96
CA ILE A 165 -2.57 -12.58 2.25
C ILE A 165 -1.54 -12.50 1.11
N SER A 166 -0.35 -13.06 1.28
CA SER A 166 0.66 -13.09 0.21
C SER A 166 0.17 -13.91 -1.00
N GLU A 167 -0.45 -15.06 -0.74
CA GLU A 167 -1.03 -15.92 -1.76
C GLU A 167 -2.26 -15.28 -2.42
N LEU A 168 -3.11 -14.60 -1.63
CA LEU A 168 -4.20 -13.79 -2.17
C LEU A 168 -3.68 -12.72 -3.14
N VAL A 169 -2.72 -11.89 -2.71
CA VAL A 169 -2.13 -10.85 -3.58
C VAL A 169 -1.51 -11.48 -4.84
N ARG A 170 -0.82 -12.62 -4.72
CA ARG A 170 -0.26 -13.33 -5.88
C ARG A 170 -1.34 -13.78 -6.87
N ARG A 171 -2.44 -14.37 -6.39
CA ARG A 171 -3.59 -14.77 -7.24
C ARG A 171 -4.20 -13.57 -7.95
N ILE A 172 -4.41 -12.48 -7.21
CA ILE A 172 -4.92 -11.21 -7.73
C ILE A 172 -4.06 -10.71 -8.89
N GLU A 173 -2.73 -10.71 -8.71
CA GLU A 173 -1.82 -10.18 -9.71
C GLU A 173 -1.68 -11.07 -10.95
N ILE A 174 -1.89 -12.39 -10.81
CA ILE A 174 -1.91 -13.33 -11.93
C ILE A 174 -3.13 -13.07 -12.83
N GLU A 175 -4.30 -12.83 -12.24
CA GLU A 175 -5.55 -12.64 -12.99
C GLU A 175 -5.74 -11.21 -13.49
N GLY A 176 -5.46 -10.23 -12.63
CA GLY A 176 -5.74 -8.81 -12.86
C GLY A 176 -4.54 -7.97 -13.27
N GLY A 177 -3.32 -8.53 -13.19
CA GLY A 177 -2.09 -7.77 -13.32
C GLY A 177 -1.68 -7.04 -12.03
N PRO A 178 -0.55 -6.32 -12.04
CA PRO A 178 0.00 -5.67 -10.85
C PRO A 178 -0.96 -4.64 -10.25
N VAL A 179 -1.02 -4.59 -8.91
CA VAL A 179 -1.90 -3.64 -8.20
C VAL A 179 -1.33 -2.22 -8.28
N ASP A 180 -2.09 -1.31 -8.90
CA ASP A 180 -1.75 0.12 -8.95
C ASP A 180 -2.31 0.92 -7.79
N VAL A 181 -3.54 0.61 -7.38
CA VAL A 181 -4.27 1.38 -6.36
C VAL A 181 -4.81 0.39 -5.35
N LEU A 182 -4.39 0.54 -4.10
CA LEU A 182 -4.91 -0.21 -2.95
C LEU A 182 -5.73 0.72 -2.07
N ILE A 183 -6.97 0.35 -1.77
CA ILE A 183 -7.83 1.08 -0.83
C ILE A 183 -8.10 0.17 0.37
N ASN A 184 -7.45 0.43 1.49
CA ASN A 184 -7.72 -0.24 2.76
C ASN A 184 -8.97 0.37 3.39
N ASN A 185 -10.14 -0.17 3.03
CA ASN A 185 -11.45 0.29 3.48
C ASN A 185 -12.03 -0.53 4.64
N VAL A 186 -11.57 -1.77 4.83
CA VAL A 186 -12.15 -2.66 5.85
C VAL A 186 -11.91 -2.07 7.24
N GLY A 187 -12.99 -1.96 8.01
CA GLY A 187 -12.92 -1.55 9.40
C GLY A 187 -14.28 -1.63 10.09
N GLY A 188 -14.25 -1.51 11.41
CA GLY A 188 -15.43 -1.42 12.27
C GLY A 188 -15.05 -1.02 13.68
N ALA A 189 -16.01 -0.55 14.45
CA ALA A 189 -15.79 -0.09 15.82
C ALA A 189 -16.83 -0.65 16.79
N VAL A 190 -16.37 -1.01 17.98
CA VAL A 190 -17.26 -1.29 19.12
C VAL A 190 -17.10 -0.14 20.10
N GLN A 191 -18.17 0.62 20.31
CA GLN A 191 -18.17 1.79 21.18
C GLN A 191 -18.95 1.48 22.46
N ALA A 192 -18.26 1.52 23.60
CA ALA A 192 -18.84 1.41 24.93
C ALA A 192 -17.92 2.15 25.94
N PRO A 193 -18.36 2.40 27.19
CA PRO A 193 -17.46 2.81 28.26
C PRO A 193 -16.29 1.84 28.37
N LEU A 194 -15.10 2.35 28.74
CA LEU A 194 -13.88 1.55 28.73
C LEU A 194 -14.00 0.32 29.65
N GLU A 195 -14.66 0.50 30.80
CA GLU A 195 -14.95 -0.53 31.79
C GLU A 195 -15.92 -1.62 31.30
N ASP A 196 -16.70 -1.35 30.25
CA ASP A 196 -17.67 -2.28 29.68
C ASP A 196 -17.11 -3.04 28.45
N LEU A 197 -16.00 -2.58 27.89
CA LEU A 197 -15.33 -3.23 26.76
C LEU A 197 -14.51 -4.43 27.24
N LYS A 198 -14.63 -5.54 26.52
CA LYS A 198 -13.81 -6.73 26.79
C LYS A 198 -12.46 -6.61 26.10
N GLU A 199 -11.44 -7.28 26.63
CA GLU A 199 -10.11 -7.39 26.01
C GLU A 199 -10.20 -7.90 24.56
N GLU A 200 -11.16 -8.81 24.31
CA GLU A 200 -11.47 -9.34 22.99
C GLU A 200 -11.92 -8.26 22.00
N ASP A 201 -12.69 -7.26 22.45
CA ASP A 201 -13.17 -6.17 21.59
C ASP A 201 -12.01 -5.29 21.10
N PHE A 202 -11.01 -5.04 21.96
CA PHE A 202 -9.79 -4.32 21.55
C PHE A 202 -8.97 -5.14 20.56
N LEU A 203 -8.76 -6.42 20.83
CA LEU A 203 -8.01 -7.31 19.96
C LEU A 203 -8.67 -7.46 18.59
N ASN A 204 -9.99 -7.63 18.55
CA ASN A 204 -10.75 -7.76 17.31
C ASN A 204 -10.67 -6.47 16.48
N GLN A 205 -10.77 -5.30 17.11
CA GLN A 205 -10.61 -4.02 16.41
C GLN A 205 -9.19 -3.82 15.88
N ILE A 206 -8.14 -4.20 16.62
CA ILE A 206 -6.76 -4.15 16.12
C ILE A 206 -6.58 -5.10 14.93
N LYS A 207 -7.08 -6.35 15.03
CA LYS A 207 -7.01 -7.32 13.94
C LYS A 207 -7.70 -6.78 12.69
N LEU A 208 -8.91 -6.24 12.83
CA LEU A 208 -9.73 -5.75 11.72
C LEU A 208 -9.20 -4.44 11.13
N ASN A 209 -8.93 -3.42 11.94
CA ASN A 209 -8.65 -2.06 11.46
C ASN A 209 -7.16 -1.82 11.20
N TYR A 210 -6.27 -2.50 11.92
CA TYR A 210 -4.81 -2.31 11.79
C TYR A 210 -4.16 -3.46 11.02
N MET A 211 -4.32 -4.70 11.48
CA MET A 211 -3.55 -5.82 10.92
C MET A 211 -3.95 -6.13 9.47
N THR A 212 -5.25 -6.08 9.13
CA THR A 212 -5.68 -6.27 7.72
C THR A 212 -4.97 -5.31 6.77
N ALA A 213 -5.02 -4.01 7.08
CA ALA A 213 -4.46 -2.93 6.28
C ALA A 213 -2.93 -3.01 6.23
N ALA A 214 -2.28 -3.28 7.36
CA ALA A 214 -0.83 -3.42 7.42
C ALA A 214 -0.34 -4.63 6.60
N CYS A 215 -0.97 -5.80 6.75
CA CYS A 215 -0.55 -7.02 6.09
C CYS A 215 -0.79 -6.99 4.57
N ILE A 216 -1.94 -6.49 4.11
CA ILE A 216 -2.20 -6.36 2.67
C ILE A 216 -1.31 -5.28 2.04
N SER A 217 -1.14 -4.13 2.70
CA SER A 217 -0.25 -3.07 2.23
C SER A 217 1.20 -3.53 2.15
N LYS A 218 1.68 -4.33 3.12
CA LYS A 218 3.03 -4.91 3.07
C LYS A 218 3.22 -5.75 1.80
N ASN A 219 2.32 -6.67 1.51
CA ASN A 219 2.44 -7.57 0.35
C ASN A 219 2.31 -6.81 -0.99
N VAL A 220 1.31 -5.93 -1.09
CA VAL A 220 1.12 -5.09 -2.28
C VAL A 220 2.32 -4.15 -2.49
N LEU A 221 2.83 -3.53 -1.42
CA LEU A 221 3.99 -2.63 -1.50
C LEU A 221 5.25 -3.37 -1.97
N ILE A 222 5.48 -4.61 -1.51
CA ILE A 222 6.59 -5.44 -2.01
C ILE A 222 6.47 -5.61 -3.53
N SER A 223 5.28 -5.96 -4.04
CA SER A 223 5.05 -6.07 -5.49
C SER A 223 5.22 -4.74 -6.22
N MET A 224 4.63 -3.65 -5.71
CA MET A 224 4.78 -2.30 -6.26
C MET A 224 6.25 -1.89 -6.39
N LYS A 225 7.08 -2.22 -5.39
CA LYS A 225 8.52 -1.94 -5.39
C LYS A 225 9.28 -2.85 -6.36
N ARG A 226 8.93 -4.13 -6.47
CA ARG A 226 9.53 -5.09 -7.42
C ARG A 226 9.33 -4.66 -8.88
N ASN A 227 8.17 -4.10 -9.18
CA ASN A 227 7.81 -3.57 -10.50
C ASN A 227 8.31 -2.13 -10.73
N SER A 228 9.37 -1.70 -10.02
CA SER A 228 9.93 -0.35 -10.10
C SER A 228 10.56 0.02 -11.45
N SER A 229 10.74 -0.90 -12.40
CA SER A 229 11.08 -0.56 -13.78
C SER A 229 9.97 0.25 -14.46
N GLU A 230 8.72 0.11 -14.02
CA GLU A 230 7.57 0.90 -14.48
C GLU A 230 7.32 2.11 -13.56
N ARG A 231 8.39 2.82 -13.19
CA ARG A 231 8.40 3.91 -12.19
C ARG A 231 7.44 5.06 -12.46
N LEU A 232 6.89 5.18 -13.67
CA LEU A 232 5.90 6.19 -14.05
C LEU A 232 4.44 5.74 -13.83
N ARG A 233 4.19 4.49 -13.42
CA ARG A 233 2.85 4.05 -13.02
C ARG A 233 2.36 4.88 -11.84
N HIS A 234 1.09 5.28 -11.90
CA HIS A 234 0.45 6.03 -10.83
C HIS A 234 0.04 5.08 -9.71
N ARG A 235 0.93 4.88 -8.73
CA ARG A 235 0.67 3.98 -7.59
C ARG A 235 0.11 4.71 -6.39
N ARG A 236 -0.89 4.12 -5.74
CA ARG A 236 -1.59 4.68 -4.59
C ARG A 236 -1.86 3.62 -3.53
N ILE A 237 -1.73 3.99 -2.27
CA ILE A 237 -2.24 3.21 -1.15
C ILE A 237 -3.06 4.16 -0.27
N CYS A 238 -4.33 3.85 -0.05
CA CYS A 238 -5.21 4.62 0.81
C CYS A 238 -5.55 3.84 2.07
N PHE A 239 -5.59 4.52 3.22
CA PHE A 239 -6.01 4.00 4.50
C PHE A 239 -7.25 4.77 4.97
N LEU A 240 -8.38 4.10 5.13
CA LEU A 240 -9.62 4.71 5.63
C LEU A 240 -9.78 4.33 7.10
N SER A 241 -9.75 5.32 7.99
CA SER A 241 -9.96 5.12 9.43
C SER A 241 -9.08 4.03 10.09
N SER A 242 -8.00 3.63 9.43
CA SER A 242 -7.08 2.59 9.90
C SER A 242 -6.00 3.20 10.79
N GLN A 243 -5.74 2.59 11.94
CA GLN A 243 -4.59 2.95 12.78
C GLN A 243 -3.27 2.80 12.02
N ALA A 244 -3.18 1.88 11.05
CA ALA A 244 -1.98 1.70 10.23
C ALA A 244 -1.71 2.94 9.35
N GLY A 245 -2.74 3.72 9.02
CA GLY A 245 -2.61 4.98 8.32
C GLY A 245 -1.83 6.04 9.10
N GLN A 246 -1.81 5.98 10.43
CA GLN A 246 -1.10 6.96 11.27
C GLN A 246 0.44 6.86 11.19
N ILE A 247 0.97 5.89 10.43
CA ILE A 247 2.41 5.72 10.22
C ILE A 247 2.86 6.64 9.07
N GLU A 248 3.12 7.91 9.37
CA GLU A 248 3.56 8.91 8.39
C GLU A 248 4.91 8.57 7.74
N ALA A 249 5.77 7.84 8.46
CA ALA A 249 7.06 7.39 7.96
C ALA A 249 6.93 6.51 6.70
N LEU A 250 5.80 5.82 6.51
CA LEU A 250 5.55 4.99 5.34
C LEU A 250 5.58 5.80 4.04
N GLN A 251 5.09 7.04 4.05
CA GLN A 251 5.16 7.91 2.88
C GLN A 251 6.61 8.22 2.48
N MET A 252 7.50 8.39 3.47
CA MET A 252 8.93 8.64 3.22
C MET A 252 9.62 7.41 2.63
N GLU A 253 9.26 6.21 3.10
CA GLU A 253 9.72 4.95 2.54
C GLU A 253 9.22 4.71 1.11
N CYS A 254 7.98 5.13 0.82
CA CYS A 254 7.31 4.90 -0.45
C CYS A 254 7.71 5.90 -1.56
N ARG A 255 8.16 7.11 -1.19
CA ARG A 255 8.53 8.18 -2.14
C ARG A 255 9.52 7.76 -3.23
N PRO A 256 10.65 7.08 -2.91
CA PRO A 256 11.62 6.64 -3.93
C PRO A 256 11.04 5.68 -4.97
N HIS A 257 9.91 5.03 -4.66
CA HIS A 257 9.24 4.05 -5.48
C HIS A 257 8.01 4.61 -6.22
N ASN A 258 7.78 5.93 -6.13
CA ASN A 258 6.61 6.62 -6.70
C ASN A 258 5.27 6.02 -6.24
N VAL A 259 5.21 5.60 -4.97
CA VAL A 259 3.98 5.16 -4.30
C VAL A 259 3.53 6.29 -3.38
N TRP A 260 2.28 6.72 -3.53
CA TRP A 260 1.70 7.81 -2.74
C TRP A 260 0.66 7.26 -1.77
N ILE A 261 0.77 7.70 -0.52
CA ILE A 261 -0.09 7.30 0.58
C ILE A 261 -1.16 8.39 0.77
N THR A 262 -2.40 7.97 0.98
CA THR A 262 -3.51 8.84 1.38
C THR A 262 -4.13 8.28 2.66
N ILE A 263 -4.28 9.10 3.68
CA ILE A 263 -5.02 8.77 4.90
C ILE A 263 -6.34 9.52 4.83
N ALA A 264 -7.44 8.77 4.81
CA ALA A 264 -8.78 9.30 4.76
C ALA A 264 -9.44 9.26 6.15
N TYR A 265 -9.98 10.40 6.55
CA TYR A 265 -10.71 10.62 7.79
C TYR A 265 -12.17 10.93 7.45
N PRO A 266 -12.97 9.92 7.07
CA PRO A 266 -14.38 10.13 6.74
C PRO A 266 -15.16 10.56 8.00
N PRO A 267 -16.19 11.41 7.84
CA PRO A 267 -17.12 11.74 8.91
C PRO A 267 -18.12 10.60 9.10
N HIS A 268 -19.11 10.78 9.99
CA HIS A 268 -20.27 9.89 10.04
C HIS A 268 -20.89 9.74 8.65
N THR A 269 -20.95 8.50 8.17
CA THR A 269 -21.38 8.15 6.82
C THR A 269 -22.54 7.18 6.91
N ASP A 270 -23.63 7.46 6.18
CA ASP A 270 -24.87 6.70 6.20
C ASP A 270 -24.70 5.33 5.54
N THR A 271 -24.13 4.39 6.30
CA THR A 271 -23.84 3.01 5.90
C THR A 271 -24.54 2.04 6.84
N GLU A 272 -24.83 0.83 6.35
CA GLU A 272 -25.40 -0.23 7.19
C GLU A 272 -24.55 -0.49 8.45
N GLY A 273 -23.22 -0.52 8.29
CA GLY A 273 -22.29 -0.69 9.41
C GLY A 273 -22.38 0.45 10.43
N PHE A 274 -22.44 1.71 9.97
CA PHE A 274 -22.64 2.85 10.87
C PHE A 274 -23.95 2.74 11.65
N VAL A 275 -25.05 2.32 11.01
CA VAL A 275 -26.34 2.16 11.69
C VAL A 275 -26.27 1.10 12.79
N GLU A 276 -25.63 -0.04 12.52
CA GLU A 276 -25.42 -1.10 13.51
C GLU A 276 -24.56 -0.61 14.69
N GLU A 277 -23.42 0.03 14.40
CA GLU A 277 -22.52 0.59 15.42
C GLU A 277 -23.22 1.69 16.24
N TRP A 278 -23.97 2.57 15.58
CA TRP A 278 -24.67 3.68 16.22
C TRP A 278 -25.76 3.20 17.17
N ASN A 279 -26.44 2.09 16.86
CA ASN A 279 -27.45 1.52 17.75
C ASN A 279 -26.87 1.04 19.08
N LEU A 280 -25.63 0.52 19.07
CA LEU A 280 -24.93 0.04 20.26
C LEU A 280 -24.20 1.16 21.03
N THR A 281 -23.95 2.29 20.36
CA THR A 281 -23.20 3.41 20.92
C THR A 281 -23.97 4.04 22.11
N PRO A 282 -23.33 4.22 23.28
CA PRO A 282 -23.95 4.87 24.44
C PRO A 282 -24.46 6.28 24.15
N GLU A 283 -25.56 6.67 24.79
CA GLU A 283 -26.20 7.97 24.56
C GLU A 283 -25.27 9.16 24.86
N LEU A 284 -24.46 9.06 25.92
CA LEU A 284 -23.47 10.09 26.23
C LEU A 284 -22.44 10.25 25.10
N THR A 285 -21.98 9.14 24.52
CA THR A 285 -21.04 9.18 23.39
C THR A 285 -21.71 9.85 22.20
N LYS A 286 -22.98 9.50 21.89
CA LYS A 286 -23.75 10.16 20.81
C LYS A 286 -23.84 11.67 21.00
N GLN A 287 -24.11 12.14 22.22
CA GLN A 287 -24.19 13.58 22.50
C GLN A 287 -22.85 14.32 22.29
N ILE A 288 -21.73 13.62 22.47
CA ILE A 288 -20.38 14.18 22.27
C ILE A 288 -19.97 14.09 20.80
N THR A 289 -20.22 12.96 20.13
CA THR A 289 -19.70 12.66 18.79
C THR A 289 -20.61 13.10 17.64
N ALA A 290 -21.93 13.09 17.82
CA ALA A 290 -22.87 13.40 16.74
C ALA A 290 -22.76 14.85 16.24
N GLY A 291 -22.40 15.78 17.13
CA GLY A 291 -22.69 17.20 16.89
C GLY A 291 -24.16 17.40 16.49
N GLU A 292 -24.46 18.43 15.71
CA GLU A 292 -25.78 18.63 15.07
C GLU A 292 -25.75 18.19 13.59
N THR A 293 -24.71 17.47 13.16
CA THR A 293 -24.42 17.26 11.74
C THR A 293 -24.99 15.92 11.27
N PRO A 294 -25.87 15.89 10.26
CA PRO A 294 -26.40 14.64 9.73
C PRO A 294 -25.30 13.81 9.05
N PRO A 295 -25.42 12.47 9.04
CA PRO A 295 -24.46 11.61 8.36
C PRO A 295 -24.41 11.92 6.86
N MET A 296 -23.20 11.88 6.29
CA MET A 296 -22.97 12.13 4.87
C MET A 296 -23.33 10.90 4.02
N LYS A 297 -23.75 11.12 2.77
CA LYS A 297 -24.04 10.03 1.84
C LYS A 297 -22.77 9.26 1.45
N PRO A 298 -22.78 7.91 1.44
CA PRO A 298 -21.62 7.10 1.06
C PRO A 298 -21.02 7.46 -0.31
N ALA A 299 -21.87 7.80 -1.28
CA ALA A 299 -21.42 8.14 -2.63
C ALA A 299 -20.57 9.43 -2.66
N ASP A 300 -20.89 10.41 -1.83
CA ASP A 300 -20.16 11.68 -1.79
C ASP A 300 -18.83 11.53 -1.04
N VAL A 301 -18.84 10.75 0.05
CA VAL A 301 -17.63 10.34 0.79
C VAL A 301 -16.68 9.57 -0.12
N ALA A 302 -17.18 8.53 -0.80
CA ALA A 302 -16.38 7.72 -1.71
C ALA A 302 -15.79 8.56 -2.87
N ARG A 303 -16.58 9.46 -3.46
CA ARG A 303 -16.10 10.35 -4.53
C ARG A 303 -14.94 11.22 -4.04
N HIS A 304 -15.08 11.84 -2.87
CA HIS A 304 -14.03 12.71 -2.32
C HIS A 304 -12.74 11.93 -2.03
N ILE A 305 -12.84 10.72 -1.45
CA ILE A 305 -11.67 9.87 -1.20
C ILE A 305 -10.96 9.51 -2.51
N ILE A 306 -11.71 9.10 -3.52
CA ILE A 306 -11.14 8.73 -4.83
C ILE A 306 -10.48 9.94 -5.50
N ASP A 307 -11.07 11.14 -5.40
CA ASP A 307 -10.47 12.37 -5.92
C ASP A 307 -9.16 12.72 -5.20
N SER A 308 -9.12 12.62 -3.87
CA SER A 308 -7.90 12.83 -3.08
C SER A 308 -6.81 11.81 -3.40
N VAL A 309 -7.19 10.53 -3.54
CA VAL A 309 -6.29 9.45 -3.98
C VAL A 309 -5.75 9.73 -5.39
N ALA A 310 -6.60 10.17 -6.32
CA ALA A 310 -6.19 10.50 -7.68
C ALA A 310 -5.13 11.61 -7.68
N LYS A 311 -5.36 12.68 -6.92
CA LYS A 311 -4.44 13.81 -6.74
C LYS A 311 -3.16 13.44 -5.98
N GLY A 312 -3.19 12.37 -5.19
CA GLY A 312 -2.08 11.97 -4.32
C GLY A 312 -1.96 12.85 -3.08
N GLU A 313 -3.09 13.32 -2.57
CA GLU A 313 -3.18 14.05 -1.31
C GLU A 313 -2.89 13.09 -0.15
N PHE A 314 -2.01 13.50 0.76
CA PHE A 314 -1.65 12.69 1.91
C PHE A 314 -2.76 12.67 2.95
N ASN A 315 -3.34 13.83 3.27
CA ASN A 315 -4.44 13.95 4.22
C ASN A 315 -5.75 14.24 3.48
N CYS A 316 -6.67 13.28 3.48
CA CYS A 316 -8.03 13.40 2.95
C CYS A 316 -9.00 13.60 4.13
N HIS A 317 -9.53 14.80 4.25
CA HIS A 317 -10.43 15.22 5.33
C HIS A 317 -11.70 15.80 4.73
N MET A 318 -12.83 15.65 5.42
CA MET A 318 -14.12 16.12 4.91
C MET A 318 -14.81 17.05 5.91
N GLY A 319 -15.51 18.04 5.36
CA GLY A 319 -16.22 19.02 6.16
C GLY A 319 -15.29 19.96 6.95
N MET A 320 -15.91 20.91 7.63
CA MET A 320 -15.19 21.93 8.40
C MET A 320 -14.52 21.34 9.64
N GLU A 321 -15.17 20.40 10.31
CA GLU A 321 -14.62 19.73 11.50
C GLU A 321 -13.40 18.89 11.17
N GLY A 322 -13.46 18.09 10.10
CA GLY A 322 -12.32 17.31 9.61
C GLY A 322 -11.15 18.19 9.19
N TRP A 323 -11.42 19.30 8.49
CA TRP A 323 -10.41 20.29 8.12
C TRP A 323 -9.76 20.95 9.35
N MET A 324 -10.57 21.38 10.32
CA MET A 324 -10.09 22.00 11.55
C MET A 324 -9.20 21.02 12.33
N LEU A 325 -9.66 19.78 12.52
CA LEU A 325 -8.93 18.76 13.25
C LEU A 325 -7.62 18.39 12.55
N SER A 326 -7.66 18.21 11.22
CA SER A 326 -6.45 17.95 10.42
C SER A 326 -5.46 19.11 10.51
N THR A 327 -5.93 20.35 10.54
CA THR A 327 -5.09 21.55 10.66
C THR A 327 -4.41 21.63 12.02
N VAL A 328 -5.16 21.44 13.11
CA VAL A 328 -4.62 21.49 14.49
C VAL A 328 -3.67 20.32 14.77
N CYS A 329 -3.91 19.16 14.16
CA CYS A 329 -3.09 17.96 14.31
C CYS A 329 -1.99 17.82 13.24
N ALA A 330 -1.77 18.82 12.39
CA ALA A 330 -0.89 18.71 11.22
C ALA A 330 0.58 18.38 11.56
N GLY A 331 1.07 18.72 12.76
CA GLY A 331 2.37 18.31 13.28
C GLY A 331 3.51 18.37 12.25
N MET A 332 4.08 17.21 11.93
CA MET A 332 5.09 17.02 10.88
C MET A 332 4.53 16.24 9.67
N SER A 333 3.22 16.10 9.58
CA SER A 333 2.55 15.36 8.51
C SER A 333 2.88 15.96 7.14
N PRO A 334 3.03 15.13 6.10
CA PRO A 334 3.13 15.61 4.73
C PRO A 334 1.96 16.54 4.35
N VAL A 335 2.29 17.67 3.73
CA VAL A 335 1.31 18.66 3.26
C VAL A 335 0.91 18.40 1.81
N ASN A 336 -0.35 18.70 1.47
CA ASN A 336 -0.86 18.49 0.12
C ASN A 336 -0.40 19.60 -0.84
N ASN A 337 -0.39 20.85 -0.38
CA ASN A 337 0.00 22.02 -1.16
C ASN A 337 0.60 23.13 -0.28
N TRP A 338 1.16 24.18 -0.88
CA TRP A 338 1.79 25.30 -0.14
C TRP A 338 0.79 26.24 0.53
N LEU A 339 -0.45 26.31 0.04
CA LEU A 339 -1.51 27.09 0.67
C LEU A 339 -1.84 26.48 2.04
N ASP A 340 -1.92 25.15 2.12
CA ASP A 340 -2.17 24.43 3.37
C ASP A 340 -1.10 24.76 4.42
N VAL A 341 0.16 24.91 4.03
CA VAL A 341 1.25 25.31 4.94
C VAL A 341 0.98 26.67 5.54
N VAL A 342 0.60 27.65 4.71
CA VAL A 342 0.30 29.01 5.16
C VAL A 342 -0.92 29.00 6.08
N VAL A 343 -1.99 28.31 5.67
CA VAL A 343 -3.22 28.17 6.44
C VAL A 343 -2.94 27.52 7.79
N GLN A 344 -2.20 26.41 7.82
CA GLN A 344 -1.82 25.73 9.06
C GLN A 344 -1.00 26.63 9.98
N ALA A 345 0.02 27.31 9.46
CA ALA A 345 0.88 28.19 10.25
C ALA A 345 0.10 29.28 10.99
N PHE A 346 -0.93 29.85 10.37
CA PHE A 346 -1.74 30.92 10.97
C PHE A 346 -2.99 30.43 11.72
N ALA A 347 -3.59 29.30 11.30
CA ALA A 347 -4.85 28.83 11.83
C ALA A 347 -4.71 27.93 13.07
N ILE A 348 -3.57 27.24 13.27
CA ILE A 348 -3.39 26.30 14.40
C ILE A 348 -3.69 26.98 15.76
N GLY A 349 -3.16 28.19 16.00
CA GLY A 349 -3.37 28.92 17.24
C GLY A 349 -4.85 29.27 17.50
N PRO A 350 -5.50 30.02 16.59
CA PRO A 350 -6.92 30.34 16.70
C PRO A 350 -7.83 29.10 16.80
N LEU A 351 -7.62 28.09 15.96
CA LEU A 351 -8.41 26.85 15.98
C LEU A 351 -8.22 26.07 17.29
N ARG A 352 -7.04 26.14 17.90
CA ARG A 352 -6.81 25.54 19.22
C ARG A 352 -7.69 26.18 20.30
N LEU A 353 -7.92 27.50 20.24
CA LEU A 353 -8.84 28.20 21.15
C LEU A 353 -10.29 27.78 20.91
N VAL A 354 -10.71 27.64 19.65
CA VAL A 354 -12.02 27.07 19.30
C VAL A 354 -12.18 25.66 19.90
N GLY A 355 -11.16 24.82 19.79
CA GLY A 355 -11.13 23.49 20.38
C GLY A 355 -11.28 23.48 21.91
N LEU A 356 -10.84 24.53 22.62
CA LEU A 356 -11.07 24.64 24.07
C LEU A 356 -12.57 24.80 24.39
N PHE A 357 -13.35 25.50 23.56
CA PHE A 357 -14.80 25.61 23.76
C PHE A 357 -15.50 24.26 23.55
N TYR A 358 -15.07 23.46 22.57
CA TYR A 358 -15.55 22.09 22.41
C TYR A 358 -15.26 21.24 23.65
N LEU A 359 -14.04 21.31 24.20
CA LEU A 359 -13.69 20.59 25.42
C LEU A 359 -14.53 21.03 26.63
N LEU A 360 -14.78 22.33 26.78
CA LEU A 360 -15.67 22.84 27.84
C LEU A 360 -17.10 22.31 27.67
N LYS A 361 -17.63 22.30 26.44
CA LYS A 361 -18.94 21.72 26.13
C LYS A 361 -18.99 20.24 26.49
N PHE A 362 -17.97 19.47 26.10
CA PHE A 362 -17.90 18.03 26.42
C PHE A 362 -17.83 17.79 27.93
N ASN A 363 -16.98 18.51 28.65
CA ASN A 363 -16.88 18.41 30.11
C ASN A 363 -18.22 18.72 30.79
N PHE A 364 -18.95 19.73 30.30
CA PHE A 364 -20.28 20.05 30.81
C PHE A 364 -21.29 18.95 30.53
N THR A 365 -21.31 18.37 29.32
CA THR A 365 -22.19 17.24 28.99
C THR A 365 -21.91 16.04 29.90
N VAL A 366 -20.64 15.71 30.13
CA VAL A 366 -20.25 14.59 31.02
C VAL A 366 -20.65 14.88 32.47
N SER A 367 -20.55 16.12 32.95
CA SER A 367 -20.92 16.50 34.32
C SER A 367 -22.42 16.39 34.64
N LYS A 368 -23.28 16.23 33.63
CA LYS A 368 -24.74 16.04 33.79
C LYS A 368 -25.15 14.58 34.02
N LYS A 369 -24.21 13.64 33.87
CA LYS A 369 -24.37 12.22 34.22
C LYS A 369 -24.05 12.05 35.70
#